data_AF-A0A812MXZ3-F1
#
_entry.id   AF-A0A812MXZ3-F1
#
_cell.length_a   1.000
_cell.length_b   1.000
_cell.length_c   1.000
_cell.angle_alpha   90.00
_cell.angle_beta   90.00
_cell.angle_gamma   90.00
#
_symmetry.space_group_name_H-M   'P 1'
#
loop_
_entity.id
_entity.type
_entity.pdbx_description
1 polymer ?
#
loop_
_entity_poly.entity_id
_entity_poly.type
_entity_poly.pdbx_seq_one_letter_code
_entity_poly.pdbx_strand_id
1 'polypeptide(L)'
;MLNVDWDDDDDVQDVMPAKKARRRGPMKVQKCDKVQKRPALQKTPRQRIMKHVPTAESVLGHIDKHPLPEAADEIRPCEDTILVGSVCSGLCAELWSLNGMGRRFRATFCCESNAGLRKLSMSMHTHDYVFCDVFLEDWMAVSCDLFFAGFPCQGFSECQPAGTAGLTHISGSCIFPILRYIRHRRPPMFCLENVRGLLTLYPETFAMILGVLDGMTDERGRKLLLYCILRESYSVSWKVLDTCRVTTLPQHRERLFVTGCLTSAMQRPMSWPPEAMVSMNVICP
;
A
#
# COMPACT_ATOMS: atom_id res chain seq x y z
N MET A 1 -21.69 -36.12 -3.26
CA MET A 1 -23.10 -36.15 -2.82
C MET A 1 -23.11 -35.54 -1.43
N LEU A 2 -23.72 -34.39 -1.12
CA LEU A 2 -24.82 -33.60 -1.68
C LEU A 2 -24.49 -32.09 -1.50
N ASN A 3 -24.59 -31.30 -2.57
CA ASN A 3 -25.55 -30.19 -2.83
C ASN A 3 -25.94 -29.30 -1.64
N VAL A 4 -25.69 -27.98 -1.79
CA VAL A 4 -26.66 -26.94 -1.44
C VAL A 4 -26.51 -25.78 -2.46
N ASP A 5 -27.63 -25.50 -3.12
CA ASP A 5 -27.88 -24.39 -4.06
C ASP A 5 -27.83 -23.03 -3.36
N TRP A 6 -27.49 -21.98 -4.12
CA TRP A 6 -27.91 -20.62 -3.82
C TRP A 6 -28.42 -20.02 -5.12
N ASP A 7 -29.71 -19.72 -5.13
CA ASP A 7 -30.45 -19.10 -6.23
C ASP A 7 -29.81 -17.76 -6.66
N ASP A 8 -29.83 -17.55 -7.97
CA ASP A 8 -29.64 -16.28 -8.66
C ASP A 8 -30.86 -15.36 -8.46
N ASP A 9 -30.72 -14.10 -8.91
CA ASP A 9 -31.67 -12.96 -8.92
C ASP A 9 -31.45 -11.99 -7.72
N ASP A 10 -31.08 -10.70 -7.88
CA ASP A 10 -31.45 -9.73 -8.91
C ASP A 10 -30.39 -8.64 -9.19
N ASP A 11 -30.41 -8.21 -10.46
CA ASP A 11 -30.14 -6.87 -11.02
C ASP A 11 -28.72 -6.29 -11.20
N VAL A 12 -28.21 -6.59 -12.40
CA VAL A 12 -27.36 -5.72 -13.22
C VAL A 12 -28.23 -4.70 -13.97
N GLN A 13 -28.03 -3.40 -13.72
CA GLN A 13 -28.01 -2.27 -14.68
C GLN A 13 -27.78 -0.98 -13.85
N ASP A 14 -26.81 -0.11 -14.14
CA ASP A 14 -26.87 0.80 -15.28
C ASP A 14 -25.49 1.48 -15.53
N VAL A 15 -25.06 1.56 -16.80
CA VAL A 15 -23.89 2.33 -17.24
C VAL A 15 -24.38 3.69 -17.70
N MET A 16 -24.21 4.74 -16.89
CA MET A 16 -24.54 6.10 -17.31
C MET A 16 -23.36 6.80 -18.00
N PRO A 17 -23.55 7.40 -19.19
CA PRO A 17 -22.52 8.19 -19.86
C PRO A 17 -22.38 9.57 -19.21
N ALA A 18 -21.13 10.01 -19.03
CA ALA A 18 -20.80 11.34 -18.54
C ALA A 18 -21.42 12.45 -19.42
N LYS A 19 -22.20 13.36 -18.81
CA LYS A 19 -22.75 14.55 -19.48
C LYS A 19 -21.67 15.63 -19.65
N LYS A 20 -21.62 16.18 -20.86
CA LYS A 20 -20.75 17.25 -21.34
C LYS A 20 -20.94 18.58 -20.60
N ALA A 21 -19.84 19.23 -20.22
CA ALA A 21 -19.73 20.69 -20.10
C ALA A 21 -18.77 21.24 -21.18
N ARG A 22 -19.03 22.46 -21.63
CA ARG A 22 -18.71 23.03 -22.96
C ARG A 22 -17.22 23.35 -23.22
N ARG A 23 -16.74 22.84 -24.37
CA ARG A 23 -15.90 23.42 -25.45
C ARG A 23 -14.75 24.39 -25.10
N ARG A 24 -13.51 23.92 -25.32
CA ARG A 24 -12.48 24.58 -26.17
C ARG A 24 -11.62 23.51 -26.90
N GLY A 25 -11.64 23.53 -28.24
CA GLY A 25 -10.71 22.91 -29.22
C GLY A 25 -10.54 21.37 -29.27
N PRO A 26 -10.74 20.68 -30.41
CA PRO A 26 -10.42 19.25 -30.51
C PRO A 26 -8.91 19.04 -30.71
N MET A 27 -8.21 18.60 -29.65
CA MET A 27 -6.98 17.81 -29.79
C MET A 27 -7.35 16.47 -30.43
N LYS A 28 -6.56 16.00 -31.40
CA LYS A 28 -6.78 14.71 -32.08
C LYS A 28 -6.73 13.58 -31.06
N VAL A 29 -7.89 13.04 -30.69
CA VAL A 29 -8.01 11.78 -29.94
C VAL A 29 -7.91 10.65 -30.96
N GLN A 30 -6.84 9.86 -30.87
CA GLN A 30 -6.70 8.63 -31.63
C GLN A 30 -7.71 7.62 -31.06
N LYS A 31 -8.72 7.26 -31.85
CA LYS A 31 -9.70 6.23 -31.49
C LYS A 31 -9.00 4.88 -31.34
N CYS A 32 -9.05 4.30 -30.15
CA CYS A 32 -8.71 2.90 -29.93
C CYS A 32 -10.01 2.08 -29.97
N ASP A 33 -10.51 1.84 -31.18
CA ASP A 33 -11.62 0.90 -31.42
C ASP A 33 -11.04 -0.53 -31.44
N LYS A 34 -11.22 -1.26 -30.33
CA LYS A 34 -11.37 -2.74 -30.22
C LYS A 34 -11.42 -3.14 -28.74
N VAL A 35 -12.60 -3.02 -28.14
CA VAL A 35 -12.91 -3.71 -26.87
C VAL A 35 -13.06 -5.20 -27.21
N GLN A 36 -11.99 -5.97 -27.06
CA GLN A 36 -12.08 -7.43 -27.07
C GLN A 36 -12.90 -7.86 -25.86
N LYS A 37 -13.99 -8.62 -26.10
CA LYS A 37 -14.76 -9.29 -25.05
C LYS A 37 -13.81 -10.15 -24.20
N ARG A 38 -13.62 -9.81 -22.93
CA ARG A 38 -12.81 -10.61 -21.98
C ARG A 38 -13.59 -11.88 -21.58
N PRO A 39 -12.91 -13.03 -21.43
CA PRO A 39 -13.53 -14.26 -20.95
C PRO A 39 -14.01 -14.11 -19.50
N ALA A 40 -15.03 -14.90 -19.12
CA ALA A 40 -15.67 -14.88 -17.82
C ALA A 40 -14.65 -14.95 -16.66
N LEU A 41 -14.85 -14.10 -15.63
CA LEU A 41 -14.07 -14.12 -14.40
C LEU A 41 -14.05 -15.54 -13.83
N GLN A 42 -12.87 -16.15 -13.74
CA GLN A 42 -12.69 -17.40 -13.02
C GLN A 42 -13.02 -17.16 -11.55
N LYS A 43 -13.83 -18.07 -10.96
CA LYS A 43 -14.23 -18.05 -9.55
C LYS A 43 -12.97 -17.99 -8.67
N THR A 44 -12.94 -17.04 -7.74
CA THR A 44 -11.81 -16.81 -6.82
C THR A 44 -11.57 -18.02 -5.91
N PRO A 45 -10.31 -18.45 -5.69
CA PRO A 45 -10.01 -19.48 -4.70
C PRO A 45 -10.35 -18.98 -3.29
N ARG A 46 -11.07 -19.79 -2.50
CA ARG A 46 -11.33 -19.49 -1.08
C ARG A 46 -10.00 -19.33 -0.33
N GLN A 47 -9.77 -18.13 0.23
CA GLN A 47 -8.55 -17.79 0.98
C GLN A 47 -8.44 -18.63 2.26
N ARG A 48 -7.25 -19.21 2.51
CA ARG A 48 -6.95 -20.01 3.71
C ARG A 48 -6.69 -19.10 4.91
N ILE A 49 -7.49 -19.25 5.97
CA ILE A 49 -7.24 -18.61 7.27
C ILE A 49 -5.95 -19.16 7.87
N MET A 50 -4.98 -18.29 8.17
CA MET A 50 -3.73 -18.70 8.84
C MET A 50 -3.99 -18.95 10.32
N LYS A 51 -3.39 -20.02 10.88
CA LYS A 51 -3.55 -20.39 12.30
C LYS A 51 -2.42 -19.87 13.21
N HIS A 52 -1.26 -19.57 12.62
CA HIS A 52 -0.07 -19.08 13.33
C HIS A 52 0.64 -17.99 12.50
N VAL A 53 1.38 -17.11 13.18
CA VAL A 53 2.25 -16.12 12.53
C VAL A 53 3.43 -16.87 11.88
N PRO A 54 3.66 -16.75 10.56
CA PRO A 54 4.80 -17.39 9.90
C PRO A 54 6.10 -16.69 10.28
N THR A 55 7.24 -17.40 10.20
CA THR A 55 8.55 -16.74 10.34
C THR A 55 8.88 -15.90 9.10
N ALA A 56 9.76 -14.91 9.25
CA ALA A 56 10.21 -14.09 8.12
C ALA A 56 10.85 -14.94 7.01
N GLU A 57 11.64 -15.95 7.38
CA GLU A 57 12.27 -16.87 6.42
C GLU A 57 11.23 -17.67 5.63
N SER A 58 10.15 -18.11 6.29
CA SER A 58 9.06 -18.82 5.61
C SER A 58 8.34 -17.91 4.63
N VAL A 59 8.14 -16.63 4.98
CA VAL A 59 7.51 -15.65 4.10
C VAL A 59 8.41 -15.34 2.91
N LEU A 60 9.70 -15.07 3.14
CA LEU A 60 10.70 -14.85 2.09
C LEU A 60 10.79 -16.05 1.14
N GLY A 61 10.91 -17.26 1.69
CA GLY A 61 10.96 -18.48 0.88
C GLY A 61 9.69 -18.75 0.07
N HIS A 62 8.54 -18.20 0.46
CA HIS A 62 7.33 -18.21 -0.37
C HIS A 62 7.38 -17.12 -1.45
N ILE A 63 7.75 -15.90 -1.09
CA ILE A 63 7.89 -14.75 -2.02
C ILE A 63 8.87 -15.07 -3.16
N ASP A 64 10.02 -15.66 -2.83
CA ASP A 64 11.08 -15.97 -3.79
C ASP A 64 10.70 -17.11 -4.75
N LYS A 65 9.80 -18.03 -4.35
CA LYS A 65 9.26 -19.08 -5.22
C LYS A 65 8.21 -18.59 -6.21
N HIS A 66 7.67 -17.39 -5.99
CA HIS A 66 6.62 -16.79 -6.81
C HIS A 66 7.07 -15.42 -7.34
N PRO A 67 8.05 -15.40 -8.28
CA PRO A 67 8.56 -14.16 -8.84
C PRO A 67 7.45 -13.38 -9.56
N LEU A 68 7.58 -12.05 -9.55
CA LEU A 68 6.70 -11.19 -10.32
C LEU A 68 7.16 -11.11 -11.78
N PRO A 69 6.23 -10.87 -12.74
CA PRO A 69 6.60 -10.58 -14.11
C PRO A 69 7.49 -9.33 -14.19
N GLU A 70 8.21 -9.13 -15.31
CA GLU A 70 8.98 -7.89 -15.52
C GLU A 70 8.10 -6.66 -15.32
N ALA A 71 8.69 -5.60 -14.74
CA ALA A 71 7.96 -4.37 -14.49
C ALA A 71 7.72 -3.68 -15.83
N ALA A 72 6.56 -3.05 -15.99
CA ALA A 72 6.38 -2.12 -17.09
C ALA A 72 7.33 -0.93 -16.91
N ASP A 73 8.07 -0.58 -17.96
CA ASP A 73 8.88 0.65 -17.99
C ASP A 73 7.94 1.86 -17.89
N GLU A 74 7.97 2.53 -16.74
CA GLU A 74 7.20 3.75 -16.53
C GLU A 74 7.93 4.95 -17.13
N ILE A 75 7.28 5.61 -18.09
CA ILE A 75 7.82 6.82 -18.72
C ILE A 75 7.73 7.97 -17.72
N ARG A 76 8.89 8.44 -17.25
CA ARG A 76 8.97 9.66 -16.44
C ARG A 76 8.77 10.90 -17.31
N PRO A 77 7.84 11.81 -16.94
CA PRO A 77 7.66 13.07 -17.65
C PRO A 77 8.88 14.01 -17.53
N CYS A 78 9.58 13.95 -16.40
CA CYS A 78 10.75 14.76 -16.06
C CYS A 78 11.52 14.10 -14.90
N GLU A 79 12.83 14.31 -14.80
CA GLU A 79 13.69 13.73 -13.75
C GLU A 79 13.22 14.03 -12.32
N ASP A 80 12.65 15.21 -12.08
CA ASP A 80 12.22 15.64 -10.73
C ASP A 80 10.82 15.14 -10.33
N THR A 81 10.14 14.38 -11.18
CA THR A 81 8.77 13.92 -10.91
C THR A 81 8.80 12.61 -10.13
N ILE A 82 8.26 12.61 -8.91
CA ILE A 82 8.15 11.41 -8.07
C ILE A 82 7.00 10.54 -8.59
N LEU A 83 7.28 9.29 -8.94
CA LEU A 83 6.25 8.31 -9.25
C LEU A 83 5.69 7.71 -7.95
N VAL A 84 4.39 7.85 -7.72
CA VAL A 84 3.74 7.46 -6.45
C VAL A 84 2.78 6.31 -6.68
N GLY A 85 3.03 5.20 -6.00
CA GLY A 85 2.17 4.02 -5.99
C GLY A 85 1.57 3.79 -4.62
N SER A 86 0.31 3.37 -4.56
CA SER A 86 -0.40 3.16 -3.30
C SER A 86 -1.28 1.92 -3.33
N VAL A 87 -1.34 1.19 -2.23
CA VAL A 87 -2.32 0.12 -2.03
C VAL A 87 -3.00 0.25 -0.67
N CYS A 88 -4.23 -0.24 -0.57
CA CYS A 88 -5.12 0.11 0.55
C CYS A 88 -5.25 1.64 0.66
N SER A 89 -5.40 2.29 -0.51
CA SER A 89 -5.17 3.72 -0.68
C SER A 89 -6.23 4.58 -0.01
N GLY A 90 -7.45 4.07 0.20
CA GLY A 90 -8.55 4.83 0.77
C GLY A 90 -8.84 6.10 -0.04
N LEU A 91 -8.59 7.26 0.58
CA LEU A 91 -8.75 8.58 -0.04
C LEU A 91 -7.46 9.12 -0.69
N CYS A 92 -6.38 8.33 -0.73
CA CYS A 92 -5.06 8.71 -1.20
C CYS A 92 -4.48 9.93 -0.45
N ALA A 93 -4.54 9.92 0.88
CA ALA A 93 -4.06 11.02 1.75
C ALA A 93 -2.57 11.36 1.54
N GLU A 94 -1.78 10.39 1.10
CA GLU A 94 -0.39 10.57 0.68
C GLU A 94 -0.24 11.59 -0.46
N LEU A 95 -1.18 11.63 -1.40
CA LEU A 95 -1.13 12.56 -2.54
C LEU A 95 -1.44 13.99 -2.09
N TRP A 96 -2.40 14.14 -1.17
CA TRP A 96 -2.65 15.43 -0.51
C TRP A 96 -1.42 15.92 0.25
N SER A 97 -0.73 15.02 0.95
CA SER A 97 0.48 15.33 1.70
C SER A 97 1.61 15.80 0.78
N LEU A 98 1.84 15.11 -0.34
CA LEU A 98 2.83 15.51 -1.35
C LEU A 98 2.51 16.86 -1.99
N ASN A 99 1.23 17.10 -2.28
CA ASN A 99 0.77 18.39 -2.80
C ASN A 99 0.98 19.52 -1.78
N GLY A 100 0.65 19.29 -0.50
CA GLY A 100 0.89 20.23 0.59
C GLY A 100 2.37 20.56 0.80
N MET A 101 3.27 19.62 0.50
CA MET A 101 4.72 19.83 0.51
C MET A 101 5.25 20.51 -0.78
N GLY A 102 4.39 20.81 -1.76
CA GLY A 102 4.79 21.41 -3.03
C GLY A 102 5.67 20.51 -3.90
N ARG A 103 5.58 19.17 -3.74
CA ARG A 103 6.36 18.22 -4.54
C ARG A 103 5.68 17.94 -5.87
N ARG A 104 6.46 17.87 -6.95
CA ARG A 104 5.97 17.37 -8.24
C ARG A 104 5.90 15.85 -8.20
N PHE A 105 4.71 15.30 -8.42
CA PHE A 105 4.50 13.86 -8.44
C PHE A 105 3.50 13.46 -9.52
N ARG A 106 3.55 12.18 -9.91
CA ARG A 106 2.57 11.51 -10.76
C ARG A 106 2.08 10.27 -10.01
N ALA A 107 0.78 10.16 -9.78
CA ALA A 107 0.20 8.98 -9.15
C ALA A 107 0.09 7.85 -10.19
N THR A 108 0.99 6.87 -10.12
CA THR A 108 1.05 5.78 -11.10
C THR A 108 -0.06 4.77 -10.86
N PHE A 109 -0.25 4.32 -9.63
CA PHE A 109 -1.35 3.43 -9.32
C PHE A 109 -1.94 3.65 -7.94
N CYS A 110 -3.23 3.34 -7.81
CA CYS A 110 -3.89 3.10 -6.53
C CYS A 110 -4.60 1.75 -6.53
N CYS A 111 -4.68 1.10 -5.37
CA CYS A 111 -5.43 -0.14 -5.19
C CYS A 111 -6.34 -0.01 -3.97
N GLU A 112 -7.66 0.00 -4.20
CA GLU A 112 -8.66 0.19 -3.16
C GLU A 112 -9.85 -0.74 -3.41
N SER A 113 -10.24 -1.55 -2.43
CA SER A 113 -11.28 -2.58 -2.60
C SER A 113 -12.69 -2.00 -2.58
N ASN A 114 -12.91 -0.89 -1.87
CA ASN A 114 -14.20 -0.22 -1.83
C ASN A 114 -14.47 0.58 -3.10
N ALA A 115 -15.53 0.20 -3.84
CA ALA A 115 -15.89 0.88 -5.09
C ALA A 115 -16.27 2.35 -4.92
N GLY A 116 -16.87 2.73 -3.79
CA GLY A 116 -17.21 4.12 -3.47
C GLY A 116 -15.94 4.97 -3.27
N LEU A 117 -14.98 4.46 -2.50
CA LEU A 117 -13.69 5.13 -2.30
C LEU A 117 -12.89 5.25 -3.59
N ARG A 118 -12.89 4.22 -4.45
CA ARG A 118 -12.28 4.33 -5.79
C ARG A 118 -12.91 5.47 -6.61
N LYS A 119 -14.24 5.55 -6.68
CA LYS A 119 -14.94 6.62 -7.41
C LYS A 119 -14.58 8.00 -6.85
N LEU A 120 -14.56 8.13 -5.52
CA LEU A 120 -14.20 9.37 -4.85
C LEU A 120 -12.74 9.76 -5.12
N SER A 121 -11.81 8.81 -4.98
CA SER A 121 -10.38 9.01 -5.26
C SER A 121 -10.14 9.45 -6.71
N MET A 122 -10.80 8.81 -7.69
CA MET A 122 -10.73 9.20 -9.11
C MET A 122 -11.32 10.60 -9.40
N SER A 123 -12.18 11.12 -8.52
CA SER A 123 -12.69 12.49 -8.64
C SER A 123 -11.74 13.54 -8.08
N MET A 124 -10.87 13.16 -7.15
CA MET A 124 -9.91 14.05 -6.47
C MET A 124 -8.52 14.03 -7.12
N HIS A 125 -8.11 12.87 -7.65
CA HIS A 125 -6.76 12.64 -8.15
C HIS A 125 -6.77 11.93 -9.50
N THR A 126 -5.80 12.27 -10.34
CA THR A 126 -5.54 11.54 -11.60
C THR A 126 -4.55 10.43 -11.31
N HIS A 127 -4.97 9.18 -11.55
CA HIS A 127 -4.13 7.99 -11.45
C HIS A 127 -3.95 7.38 -12.84
N ASP A 128 -2.78 6.83 -13.15
CA ASP A 128 -2.58 6.10 -14.42
C ASP A 128 -3.34 4.77 -14.40
N TYR A 129 -3.26 4.04 -13.28
CA TYR A 129 -3.94 2.76 -13.08
C TYR A 129 -4.72 2.74 -11.76
N VAL A 130 -5.91 2.11 -11.80
CA VAL A 130 -6.77 1.93 -10.62
C VAL A 130 -7.12 0.46 -10.50
N PHE A 131 -6.73 -0.15 -9.39
CA PHE A 131 -6.95 -1.55 -9.07
C PHE A 131 -7.95 -1.70 -7.92
N CYS A 132 -8.58 -2.87 -7.82
CA CYS A 132 -9.64 -3.14 -6.85
C CYS A 132 -9.35 -4.26 -5.87
N ASP A 133 -8.26 -5.01 -6.03
CA ASP A 133 -7.94 -6.13 -5.15
C ASP A 133 -6.42 -6.25 -5.00
N VAL A 134 -5.96 -6.14 -3.75
CA VAL A 134 -4.54 -6.21 -3.40
C VAL A 134 -3.98 -7.64 -3.52
N PHE A 135 -4.85 -8.65 -3.53
CA PHE A 135 -4.43 -10.05 -3.69
C PHE A 135 -4.26 -10.47 -5.15
N LEU A 136 -4.73 -9.66 -6.11
CA LEU A 136 -4.44 -9.86 -7.53
C LEU A 136 -3.06 -9.29 -7.85
N GLU A 137 -2.33 -9.92 -8.77
CA GLU A 137 -0.95 -9.56 -9.07
C GLU A 137 -0.82 -8.36 -10.05
N ASP A 138 -1.91 -7.99 -10.74
CA ASP A 138 -1.90 -7.00 -11.81
C ASP A 138 -1.28 -5.65 -11.39
N TRP A 139 -1.58 -5.18 -10.18
CA TRP A 139 -1.05 -3.91 -9.67
C TRP A 139 0.45 -3.97 -9.41
N MET A 140 0.97 -5.17 -9.14
CA MET A 140 2.38 -5.37 -8.91
C MET A 140 3.20 -5.26 -10.19
N ALA A 141 2.59 -5.18 -11.38
CA ALA A 141 3.30 -4.93 -12.65
C ALA A 141 3.81 -3.48 -12.78
N VAL A 142 3.23 -2.56 -12.02
CA VAL A 142 3.52 -1.12 -12.10
C VAL A 142 4.64 -0.75 -11.13
N SER A 143 5.61 0.05 -11.57
CA SER A 143 6.70 0.53 -10.73
C SER A 143 6.42 1.92 -10.14
N CYS A 144 7.10 2.25 -9.04
CA CYS A 144 7.01 3.58 -8.43
C CYS A 144 8.28 3.95 -7.66
N ASP A 145 8.51 5.24 -7.46
CA ASP A 145 9.61 5.77 -6.64
C ASP A 145 9.27 5.76 -5.16
N LEU A 146 8.02 6.11 -4.86
CA LEU A 146 7.49 6.23 -3.51
C LEU A 146 6.24 5.37 -3.37
N PHE A 147 6.35 4.32 -2.56
CA PHE A 147 5.27 3.36 -2.32
C PHE A 147 4.60 3.60 -0.96
N PHE A 148 3.27 3.66 -0.94
CA PHE A 148 2.49 3.77 0.29
C PHE A 148 1.56 2.59 0.50
N ALA A 149 1.39 2.17 1.76
CA ALA A 149 0.33 1.25 2.11
C ALA A 149 -0.19 1.46 3.55
N GLY A 150 -1.44 1.93 3.67
CA GLY A 150 -2.19 1.96 4.92
C GLY A 150 -3.03 0.69 5.07
N PHE A 151 -2.36 -0.46 5.22
CA PHE A 151 -3.04 -1.75 5.14
C PHE A 151 -4.03 -1.95 6.30
N PRO A 152 -5.17 -2.63 6.07
CA PRO A 152 -6.27 -2.68 7.01
C PRO A 152 -5.87 -3.06 8.44
N CYS A 153 -6.04 -2.12 9.36
CA CYS A 153 -5.73 -2.29 10.77
C CYS A 153 -6.78 -3.07 11.57
N GLN A 154 -7.89 -3.51 10.93
CA GLN A 154 -9.01 -4.16 11.60
C GLN A 154 -8.53 -5.38 12.41
N GLY A 155 -7.67 -6.24 11.84
CA GLY A 155 -7.09 -7.37 12.59
C GLY A 155 -6.12 -6.97 13.71
N PHE A 156 -5.64 -5.73 13.76
CA PHE A 156 -4.58 -5.28 14.69
C PHE A 156 -5.03 -4.24 15.71
N SER A 157 -6.33 -3.91 15.76
CA SER A 157 -6.91 -2.90 16.66
C SER A 157 -7.27 -3.48 18.04
N GLU A 158 -7.15 -2.66 19.08
CA GLU A 158 -7.60 -2.96 20.46
C GLU A 158 -9.13 -3.21 20.55
N CYS A 159 -9.92 -2.67 19.61
CA CYS A 159 -11.38 -2.75 19.64
C CYS A 159 -11.97 -4.04 19.01
N GLN A 160 -11.15 -5.06 18.73
CA GLN A 160 -11.62 -6.31 18.12
C GLN A 160 -12.21 -7.28 19.18
N PRO A 161 -13.34 -7.94 18.89
CA PRO A 161 -13.81 -9.09 19.67
C PRO A 161 -12.78 -10.22 19.70
N ALA A 162 -12.68 -10.92 20.83
CA ALA A 162 -11.79 -12.08 20.97
C ALA A 162 -12.15 -13.17 19.94
N GLY A 163 -11.19 -13.57 19.09
CA GLY A 163 -11.33 -14.69 18.15
C GLY A 163 -11.03 -14.41 16.68
N THR A 164 -10.87 -13.15 16.26
CA THR A 164 -10.56 -12.75 14.86
C THR A 164 -9.37 -11.77 14.78
N ALA A 165 -8.28 -12.14 15.44
CA ALA A 165 -7.14 -11.27 15.73
C ALA A 165 -5.92 -11.54 14.80
N GLY A 166 -5.18 -10.48 14.47
CA GLY A 166 -3.90 -10.54 13.77
C GLY A 166 -3.96 -10.99 12.31
N LEU A 167 -2.96 -11.77 11.88
CA LEU A 167 -2.83 -12.31 10.51
C LEU A 167 -3.90 -13.37 10.16
N THR A 168 -4.70 -13.79 11.13
CA THR A 168 -5.80 -14.74 10.91
C THR A 168 -7.01 -14.06 10.24
N HIS A 169 -7.10 -12.73 10.34
CA HIS A 169 -8.11 -11.93 9.66
C HIS A 169 -7.71 -11.69 8.19
N ILE A 170 -8.66 -11.79 7.26
CA ILE A 170 -8.42 -11.53 5.82
C ILE A 170 -7.73 -10.17 5.61
N SER A 171 -8.17 -9.15 6.35
CA SER A 171 -7.58 -7.82 6.28
C SER A 171 -6.13 -7.76 6.80
N GLY A 172 -5.75 -8.65 7.72
CA GLY A 172 -4.39 -8.77 8.23
C GLY A 172 -3.45 -9.43 7.22
N SER A 173 -3.97 -10.28 6.34
CA SER A 173 -3.18 -10.93 5.28
C SER A 173 -2.78 -10.00 4.13
N CYS A 174 -3.35 -8.80 4.04
CA CYS A 174 -2.99 -7.79 3.03
C CYS A 174 -1.50 -7.38 3.09
N ILE A 175 -0.81 -7.62 4.22
CA ILE A 175 0.61 -7.34 4.36
C ILE A 175 1.49 -8.23 3.47
N PHE A 176 1.08 -9.46 3.16
CA PHE A 176 1.88 -10.38 2.34
C PHE A 176 2.08 -9.91 0.90
N PRO A 177 1.02 -9.53 0.14
CA PRO A 177 1.21 -8.98 -1.20
C PRO A 177 1.98 -7.65 -1.19
N ILE A 178 1.85 -6.84 -0.14
CA ILE A 178 2.65 -5.63 0.08
C ILE A 178 4.15 -5.96 0.22
N LEU A 179 4.50 -6.89 1.10
CA LEU A 179 5.89 -7.31 1.31
C LEU A 179 6.48 -7.95 0.04
N ARG A 180 5.67 -8.73 -0.69
CA ARG A 180 6.04 -9.31 -1.99
C ARG A 180 6.38 -8.22 -3.00
N TYR A 181 5.55 -7.17 -3.10
CA TYR A 181 5.82 -6.03 -3.98
C TYR A 181 7.12 -5.31 -3.59
N ILE A 182 7.31 -4.97 -2.31
CA ILE A 182 8.51 -4.26 -1.85
C ILE A 182 9.78 -5.08 -2.13
N ARG A 183 9.74 -6.41 -1.92
CA ARG A 183 10.86 -7.32 -2.17
C ARG A 183 11.24 -7.39 -3.65
N HIS A 184 10.26 -7.48 -4.55
CA HIS A 184 10.50 -7.68 -5.98
C HIS A 184 10.67 -6.37 -6.77
N ARG A 185 9.87 -5.34 -6.47
CA ARG A 185 9.89 -4.05 -7.18
C ARG A 185 10.84 -3.04 -6.61
N ARG A 186 11.23 -3.22 -5.35
CA ARG A 186 12.25 -2.41 -4.70
C ARG A 186 12.03 -0.89 -4.89
N PRO A 187 10.84 -0.33 -4.55
CA PRO A 187 10.64 1.11 -4.65
C PRO A 187 11.71 1.86 -3.83
N PRO A 188 12.37 2.90 -4.37
CA PRO A 188 13.37 3.71 -3.68
C PRO A 188 13.00 4.10 -2.25
N MET A 189 11.72 4.40 -2.03
CA MET A 189 11.16 4.66 -0.71
C MET A 189 9.80 3.97 -0.53
N PHE A 190 9.54 3.47 0.67
CA PHE A 190 8.20 3.04 1.07
C PHE A 190 7.80 3.62 2.43
N CYS A 191 6.49 3.74 2.65
CA CYS A 191 5.88 4.08 3.92
C CYS A 191 4.65 3.22 4.16
N LEU A 192 4.69 2.46 5.25
CA LEU A 192 3.59 1.64 5.74
C LEU A 192 2.97 2.33 6.96
N GLU A 193 1.65 2.38 7.00
CA GLU A 193 0.89 2.92 8.13
C GLU A 193 0.06 1.81 8.78
N ASN A 194 0.02 1.81 10.11
CA ASN A 194 -0.90 0.98 10.87
C ASN A 194 -1.21 1.58 12.26
N VAL A 195 -2.08 0.91 13.02
CA VAL A 195 -2.35 1.27 14.41
C VAL A 195 -1.17 0.91 15.34
N ARG A 196 -1.05 1.63 16.45
CA ARG A 196 -0.08 1.33 17.53
C ARG A 196 -0.19 -0.12 18.01
N GLY A 197 -1.40 -0.68 18.00
CA GLY A 197 -1.68 -2.08 18.34
C GLY A 197 -0.83 -3.11 17.60
N LEU A 198 -0.39 -2.83 16.36
CA LEU A 198 0.51 -3.73 15.63
C LEU A 198 1.86 -3.91 16.37
N LEU A 199 2.38 -2.84 16.98
CA LEU A 199 3.62 -2.87 17.75
C LEU A 199 3.42 -3.48 19.15
N THR A 200 2.31 -3.16 19.81
CA THR A 200 2.10 -3.50 21.23
C THR A 200 1.40 -4.85 21.43
N LEU A 201 0.36 -5.15 20.65
CA LEU A 201 -0.46 -6.35 20.78
C LEU A 201 0.02 -7.50 19.87
N TYR A 202 0.67 -7.17 18.75
CA TYR A 202 1.12 -8.16 17.76
C TYR A 202 2.63 -8.08 17.48
N PRO A 203 3.50 -8.08 18.50
CA PRO A 203 4.95 -7.89 18.35
C PRO A 203 5.60 -8.97 17.47
N GLU A 204 5.07 -10.19 17.47
CA GLU A 204 5.54 -11.28 16.59
C GLU A 204 5.27 -10.99 15.11
N THR A 205 4.09 -10.43 14.80
CA THR A 205 3.76 -10.03 13.43
C THR A 205 4.61 -8.85 13.00
N PHE A 206 4.81 -7.87 13.89
CA PHE A 206 5.70 -6.75 13.63
C PHE A 206 7.15 -7.19 13.42
N ALA A 207 7.66 -8.10 14.24
CA ALA A 207 9.00 -8.69 14.07
C ALA A 207 9.13 -9.48 12.77
N MET A 208 8.09 -10.20 12.34
CA MET A 208 8.05 -10.86 11.03
C MET A 208 8.14 -9.85 9.90
N ILE A 209 7.34 -8.77 9.95
CA ILE A 209 7.37 -7.69 8.94
C ILE A 209 8.76 -7.08 8.86
N LEU A 210 9.35 -6.71 10.00
CA LEU A 210 10.71 -6.18 10.04
C LEU A 210 11.72 -7.20 9.53
N GLY A 211 11.58 -8.48 9.88
CA GLY A 211 12.44 -9.56 9.40
C GLY A 211 12.39 -9.74 7.88
N VAL A 212 11.25 -9.51 7.23
CA VAL A 212 11.13 -9.54 5.76
C VAL A 212 11.72 -8.28 5.12
N LEU A 213 11.54 -7.12 5.75
CA LEU A 213 12.06 -5.83 5.25
C LEU A 213 13.59 -5.69 5.44
N ASP A 214 14.13 -6.22 6.54
CA ASP A 214 15.55 -6.24 6.91
C ASP A 214 16.28 -7.46 6.32
N GLY A 215 15.61 -8.62 6.27
CA GLY A 215 16.11 -9.89 5.75
C GLY A 215 16.15 -9.98 4.23
N MET A 216 16.37 -8.86 3.54
CA MET A 216 16.68 -8.86 2.10
C MET A 216 18.12 -9.34 1.85
N THR A 217 18.44 -10.55 2.34
CA THR A 217 19.68 -11.31 2.17
C THR A 217 19.88 -11.73 0.71
N ASP A 218 21.15 -11.83 0.29
CA ASP A 218 21.49 -12.51 -0.96
C ASP A 218 21.08 -13.99 -0.91
N GLU A 219 21.06 -14.60 -2.10
CA GLU A 219 20.80 -16.00 -2.45
C GLU A 219 21.44 -17.10 -1.54
N ARG A 220 22.27 -16.75 -0.56
CA ARG A 220 22.96 -17.67 0.37
C ARG A 220 22.61 -17.48 1.85
N GLY A 221 21.65 -16.62 2.21
CA GLY A 221 20.98 -16.67 3.51
C GLY A 221 21.86 -16.39 4.74
N ARG A 222 22.96 -15.64 4.61
CA ARG A 222 23.77 -15.23 5.78
C ARG A 222 23.34 -13.84 6.27
N LYS A 223 22.85 -13.78 7.51
CA LYS A 223 22.66 -12.54 8.27
C LYS A 223 24.04 -12.03 8.71
N LEU A 224 24.76 -11.35 7.83
CA LEU A 224 26.11 -10.87 8.10
C LEU A 224 26.07 -9.41 8.54
N LEU A 225 26.80 -9.11 9.61
CA LEU A 225 27.17 -7.79 10.16
C LEU A 225 27.81 -6.82 9.13
N LEU A 226 27.81 -7.19 7.84
CA LEU A 226 28.39 -6.51 6.69
C LEU A 226 27.33 -5.75 5.85
N TYR A 227 26.05 -5.78 6.25
CA TYR A 227 24.91 -5.25 5.49
C TYR A 227 24.91 -3.73 5.23
N CYS A 228 25.83 -3.00 5.86
CA CYS A 228 26.13 -1.60 5.50
C CYS A 228 26.89 -1.46 4.17
N ILE A 229 27.41 -2.54 3.58
CA ILE A 229 28.31 -2.50 2.42
C ILE A 229 27.60 -2.86 1.09
N LEU A 230 26.45 -3.54 1.11
CA LEU A 230 25.70 -3.83 -0.12
C LEU A 230 24.69 -2.71 -0.40
N ARG A 231 24.87 -2.02 -1.54
CA ARG A 231 24.05 -0.88 -2.03
C ARG A 231 22.58 -1.23 -2.33
N GLU A 232 22.10 -2.39 -1.89
CA GLU A 232 20.80 -2.98 -2.22
C GLU A 232 20.03 -3.41 -0.97
N SER A 233 20.32 -2.82 0.19
CA SER A 233 19.52 -2.97 1.42
C SER A 233 18.57 -1.79 1.59
N TYR A 234 17.48 -1.99 2.35
CA TYR A 234 16.67 -0.87 2.86
C TYR A 234 17.21 -0.44 4.22
N SER A 235 17.38 0.87 4.40
CA SER A 235 17.45 1.46 5.74
C SER A 235 16.01 1.63 6.24
N VAL A 236 15.60 0.78 7.18
CA VAL A 236 14.24 0.75 7.74
C VAL A 236 14.23 1.43 9.11
N SER A 237 13.22 2.27 9.34
CA SER A 237 12.97 2.91 10.62
C SER A 237 11.47 3.01 10.86
N TRP A 238 11.05 3.00 12.13
CA TRP A 238 9.64 3.12 12.52
C TRP A 238 9.48 4.04 13.72
N LYS A 239 8.31 4.68 13.82
CA LYS A 239 7.93 5.51 14.97
C LYS A 239 6.41 5.55 15.10
N VAL A 240 5.92 5.60 16.34
CA VAL A 240 4.53 5.95 16.61
C VAL A 240 4.44 7.48 16.66
N LEU A 241 3.61 8.05 15.80
CA LEU A 241 3.34 9.49 15.76
C LEU A 241 1.90 9.74 16.22
N ASP A 242 1.74 10.72 17.10
CA ASP A 242 0.43 11.22 17.50
C ASP A 242 0.12 12.52 16.75
N THR A 243 -1.00 12.56 16.05
CA THR A 243 -1.41 13.69 15.21
C THR A 243 -1.41 15.01 15.97
N CYS A 244 -1.93 15.05 17.21
CA CYS A 244 -1.96 16.29 18.00
C CYS A 244 -0.60 16.71 18.56
N ARG A 245 0.39 15.81 18.58
CA ARG A 245 1.76 16.14 19.01
C ARG A 245 2.64 16.55 17.87
N VAL A 246 2.41 16.09 16.65
CA VAL A 246 3.28 16.35 15.48
C VAL A 246 2.68 17.37 14.52
N THR A 247 1.41 17.72 14.68
CA THR A 247 0.70 18.71 13.86
C THR A 247 -0.06 19.70 14.74
N THR A 248 -0.69 20.69 14.13
CA THR A 248 -1.59 21.63 14.81
C THR A 248 -3.02 21.11 14.93
N LEU A 249 -3.32 19.89 14.45
CA LEU A 249 -4.66 19.33 14.48
C LEU A 249 -4.98 18.82 15.90
N PRO A 250 -6.10 19.26 16.51
CA PRO A 250 -6.50 18.83 17.86
C PRO A 250 -7.16 17.44 17.82
N GLN A 251 -6.45 16.45 17.27
CA GLN A 251 -6.92 15.07 17.18
C GLN A 251 -5.86 14.14 17.76
N HIS A 252 -6.19 13.51 18.89
CA HIS A 252 -5.38 12.42 19.42
C HIS A 252 -5.55 11.19 18.52
N ARG A 253 -4.50 10.86 17.77
CA ARG A 253 -4.51 9.76 16.80
C ARG A 253 -3.08 9.24 16.65
N GLU A 254 -2.76 8.26 17.47
CA GLU A 254 -1.51 7.52 17.38
C GLU A 254 -1.52 6.54 16.21
N ARG A 255 -0.51 6.63 15.34
CA ARG A 255 -0.27 5.68 14.25
C ARG A 255 1.18 5.29 14.18
N LEU A 256 1.41 3.99 13.96
CA LEU A 256 2.71 3.43 13.67
C LEU A 256 3.00 3.69 12.20
N PHE A 257 4.13 4.34 11.94
CA PHE A 257 4.69 4.47 10.60
C PHE A 257 5.96 3.63 10.53
N VAL A 258 6.06 2.81 9.48
CA VAL A 258 7.27 2.04 9.13
C VAL A 258 7.72 2.50 7.76
N THR A 259 8.90 3.09 7.68
CA THR A 259 9.44 3.61 6.43
C THR A 259 10.74 2.91 6.09
N GLY A 260 11.00 2.70 4.81
CA GLY A 260 12.28 2.24 4.33
C GLY A 260 12.74 3.06 3.13
N CYS A 261 14.04 3.28 3.04
CA CYS A 261 14.68 3.87 1.86
C CYS A 261 15.84 2.99 1.42
N LEU A 262 15.96 2.73 0.11
CA LEU A 262 17.10 2.00 -0.42
C LEU A 262 18.39 2.74 -0.08
N THR A 263 19.38 2.03 0.45
CA THR A 263 20.67 2.59 0.84
C THR A 263 21.38 3.26 -0.35
N SER A 264 21.19 2.76 -1.57
CA SER A 264 21.68 3.39 -2.81
C SER A 264 20.99 4.72 -3.16
N ALA A 265 19.74 4.90 -2.77
CA ALA A 265 18.97 6.13 -3.00
C ALA A 265 19.08 7.13 -1.83
N MET A 266 19.62 6.70 -0.69
CA MET A 266 19.71 7.50 0.51
C MET A 266 20.85 8.53 0.43
N GLN A 267 20.49 9.81 0.37
CA GLN A 267 21.46 10.92 0.40
C GLN A 267 21.80 11.37 1.84
N ARG A 268 20.88 11.15 2.78
CA ARG A 268 21.03 11.50 4.20
C ARG A 268 20.19 10.57 5.07
N PRO A 269 20.56 10.36 6.34
CA PRO A 269 19.75 9.58 7.27
C PRO A 269 18.33 10.13 7.37
N MET A 270 17.35 9.23 7.46
CA MET A 270 15.96 9.61 7.70
C MET A 270 15.82 10.17 9.13
N SER A 271 15.06 11.26 9.27
CA SER A 271 14.70 11.83 10.55
C SER A 271 13.18 11.94 10.68
N TRP A 272 12.66 11.57 11.85
CA TRP A 272 11.27 11.75 12.19
C TRP A 272 10.96 13.22 12.49
N PRO A 273 9.72 13.69 12.23
CA PRO A 273 9.33 15.04 12.60
C PRO A 273 9.49 15.24 14.12
N PRO A 274 9.93 16.43 14.56
CA PRO A 274 9.91 16.80 15.96
C PRO A 274 8.45 16.87 16.43
N GLU A 275 8.24 16.84 17.74
CA GLU A 275 6.95 17.25 18.29
C GLU A 275 6.73 18.72 17.93
N ALA A 276 5.54 19.05 17.44
CA ALA A 276 5.13 20.42 17.21
C ALA A 276 5.18 21.16 18.54
N MET A 277 5.82 22.34 18.56
CA MET A 277 5.65 23.28 19.66
C MET A 277 4.21 23.77 19.62
N VAL A 278 3.30 23.04 20.26
CA VAL A 278 1.96 23.54 20.53
C VAL A 278 2.14 24.64 21.59
N SER A 279 2.01 25.91 21.19
CA SER A 279 1.78 26.95 22.19
C SER A 279 0.52 26.54 22.96
N MET A 280 0.65 26.37 24.27
CA MET A 280 -0.40 25.90 25.20
C MET A 280 -1.57 26.90 25.34
N ASN A 281 -2.10 27.44 24.24
CA ASN A 281 -3.23 28.37 24.24
C ASN A 281 -4.49 27.79 23.57
N VAL A 282 -4.47 26.53 23.14
CA VAL A 282 -5.71 25.85 22.72
C VAL A 282 -6.13 24.91 23.86
N ILE A 283 -6.81 25.50 24.84
CA ILE A 283 -7.65 24.74 25.78
C ILE A 283 -8.71 24.05 24.93
N CYS A 284 -8.64 22.73 24.83
CA CYS A 284 -9.73 21.94 24.27
C CYS A 284 -10.90 22.01 25.27
N PRO A 285 -12.10 22.50 24.86
CA PRO A 285 -13.26 22.59 25.74
C PRO A 285 -13.83 21.21 26.12
#